data_AF-A0A399YM30-F1
#
_entry.id   AF-A0A399YM30-F1
#
_cell.length_a   1.000
_cell.length_b   1.000
_cell.length_c   1.000
_cell.angle_alpha   90.00
_cell.angle_beta   90.00
_cell.angle_gamma   90.00
#
_symmetry.space_group_name_H-M   'P 1'
#
loop_
_entity.id
_entity.type
_entity.pdbx_description
1 polymer ?
#
loop_
_entity_poly.entity_id
_entity_poly.type
_entity_poly.pdbx_seq_one_letter_code
_entity_poly.pdbx_strand_id
1 'polypeptide(L)'
;MDLWHEFHGPNAGYVLELYDRFRANPNSVDPATRAAFERWQPPAEGQPAVPSGEIIVPEADKVMATVNLATTIREYGHLAAHIDPLG
;
A
#
# COMPACT_ATOMS: atom_id res chain seq x y z
N MET A 1 2.02 12.63 -10.45
CA MET A 1 1.74 11.58 -9.46
C MET A 1 1.28 12.27 -8.20
N ASP A 2 0.05 12.03 -7.78
CA ASP A 2 -0.49 12.62 -6.56
C ASP A 2 -0.38 11.60 -5.43
N LEU A 3 0.69 11.73 -4.63
CA LEU A 3 1.04 10.81 -3.55
C LEU A 3 -0.11 10.63 -2.53
N TRP A 4 -1.03 11.60 -2.44
CA TRP A 4 -2.15 11.55 -1.50
C TRP A 4 -3.27 10.60 -1.89
N HIS A 5 -3.39 10.30 -3.17
CA HIS A 5 -4.39 9.34 -3.65
C HIS A 5 -3.97 7.88 -3.41
N GLU A 6 -2.70 7.64 -3.07
CA GLU A 6 -2.15 6.28 -2.86
C GLU A 6 -2.13 5.86 -1.39
N PHE A 7 -2.09 6.80 -0.44
CA PHE A 7 -1.96 6.50 0.99
C PHE A 7 -3.16 7.04 1.78
N HIS A 8 -3.81 6.15 2.53
CA HIS A 8 -4.97 6.48 3.35
C HIS A 8 -4.74 6.14 4.83
N GLY A 9 -5.48 6.78 5.73
CA GLY A 9 -5.50 6.46 7.16
C GLY A 9 -4.11 6.59 7.83
N PRO A 10 -3.67 5.59 8.63
CA PRO A 10 -2.36 5.63 9.29
C PRO A 10 -1.18 5.88 8.35
N ASN A 11 -1.26 5.39 7.10
CA ASN A 11 -0.19 5.58 6.12
C ASN A 11 -0.10 7.05 5.65
N ALA A 12 -1.24 7.72 5.52
CA ALA A 12 -1.28 9.16 5.25
C ALA A 12 -0.64 9.98 6.40
N GLY A 13 -0.94 9.61 7.65
CA GLY A 13 -0.32 10.24 8.82
C GLY A 13 1.20 10.03 8.86
N TYR A 14 1.66 8.83 8.52
CA TYR A 14 3.10 8.54 8.43
C TYR A 14 3.80 9.37 7.35
N VAL A 15 3.17 9.55 6.18
CA VAL A 15 3.71 10.41 5.10
C VAL A 15 3.83 11.87 5.54
N LEU A 16 2.85 12.40 6.30
CA LEU A 16 2.95 13.75 6.88
C LEU A 16 4.11 13.86 7.86
N GLU A 17 4.25 12.89 8.76
CA GLU A 17 5.35 12.88 9.73
C GLU A 17 6.72 12.83 9.03
N LEU A 18 6.86 12.02 7.97
CA LEU A 18 8.06 11.99 7.15
C LEU A 18 8.33 13.34 6.46
N TYR A 19 7.28 14.01 5.99
CA TYR A 19 7.42 15.33 5.38
C TYR A 19 7.86 16.39 6.39
N ASP A 20 7.33 16.36 7.62
CA ASP A 20 7.75 17.27 8.69
C ASP A 20 9.23 17.06 9.07
N ARG A 21 9.66 15.80 9.14
CA ARG A 21 11.08 15.46 9.33
C ARG A 21 11.94 15.98 8.18
N PHE A 22 11.49 15.82 6.93
CA PHE A 22 12.17 16.36 5.75
C PHE A 22 12.31 17.88 5.81
N ARG A 23 11.26 18.61 6.22
CA ARG A 23 11.30 20.07 6.38
C ARG A 23 12.30 20.51 7.45
N ALA A 24 12.42 19.76 8.54
CA ALA A 24 13.40 20.03 9.59
C ALA A 24 14.83 19.69 9.15
N ASN A 25 15.01 18.58 8.45
CA ASN A 25 16.30 18.14 7.92
C ASN A 25 16.11 17.30 6.63
N PRO A 26 16.51 17.82 5.45
CA PRO A 26 16.38 17.10 4.19
C PRO A 26 17.17 15.77 4.10
N ASN A 27 18.15 15.57 4.97
CA ASN A 27 18.94 14.34 5.06
C ASN A 27 18.33 13.31 6.02
N SER A 28 17.19 13.59 6.65
CA SER A 28 16.47 12.66 7.54
C SER A 28 15.67 11.60 6.79
N VAL A 29 15.49 11.78 5.49
CA VAL A 29 14.81 10.84 4.59
C VAL A 29 15.77 10.39 3.48
N ASP A 30 15.47 9.24 2.87
CA ASP A 30 16.28 8.72 1.77
C ASP A 30 16.21 9.62 0.51
N PRO A 31 17.16 9.49 -0.43
CA PRO A 31 17.22 10.36 -1.60
C PRO A 31 15.98 10.32 -2.50
N ALA A 32 15.30 9.17 -2.61
CA ALA A 32 14.11 9.04 -3.45
C ALA A 32 12.92 9.74 -2.80
N THR A 33 12.73 9.56 -1.49
CA THR A 33 11.72 10.27 -0.70
C THR A 33 11.95 11.78 -0.72
N ARG A 34 13.19 12.23 -0.58
CA ARG A 34 13.55 13.66 -0.70
C ARG A 34 13.15 14.22 -2.07
N ALA A 35 13.53 13.56 -3.16
CA ALA A 35 13.20 14.01 -4.51
C ALA A 35 11.68 14.09 -4.76
N ALA A 36 10.90 13.23 -4.10
CA ALA A 36 9.44 13.29 -4.12
C ALA A 36 8.91 14.51 -3.35
N PHE A 37 9.40 14.74 -2.12
CA PHE A 37 8.98 15.87 -1.28
C PHE A 37 9.40 17.24 -1.80
N GLU A 38 10.50 17.34 -2.55
CA GLU A 38 10.92 18.59 -3.23
C GLU A 38 9.87 19.09 -4.24
N ARG A 39 9.07 18.20 -4.80
CA ARG A 39 8.07 18.51 -5.85
C ARG A 39 6.64 18.43 -5.33
N TRP A 40 6.46 18.18 -4.05
CA TRP A 40 5.17 17.89 -3.44
C TRP A 40 4.83 18.96 -2.40
N GLN A 41 3.54 19.25 -2.28
CA GLN A 41 3.01 20.11 -1.22
C GLN A 41 1.96 19.32 -0.43
N PRO A 42 1.95 19.46 0.91
CA PRO A 42 0.94 18.83 1.73
C PRO A 42 -0.44 19.47 1.45
N PRO A 43 -1.54 18.77 1.75
CA PRO A 43 -2.89 19.31 1.66
C PRO A 43 -3.01 20.47 2.65
N ALA A 44 -3.84 21.46 2.34
CA ALA A 44 -4.07 22.57 3.27
C ALA A 44 -4.67 22.04 4.58
N GLU A 45 -4.20 22.56 5.73
CA GLU A 45 -4.84 22.28 7.03
C GLU A 45 -6.33 22.65 6.95
N GLY A 46 -7.20 21.65 7.17
CA GLY A 46 -8.65 21.82 7.06
C GLY A 46 -9.25 21.43 5.71
N GLN A 47 -8.46 20.97 4.72
CA GLN A 47 -9.03 20.15 3.66
C GLN A 47 -9.51 18.84 4.28
N PRO A 48 -10.79 18.44 4.05
CA PRO A 48 -11.22 17.12 4.46
C PRO A 48 -10.22 16.13 3.86
N ALA A 49 -9.67 15.24 4.70
CA ALA A 49 -8.96 14.08 4.19
C ALA A 49 -9.80 13.55 3.03
N VAL A 50 -9.19 13.43 1.84
CA VAL A 50 -9.81 12.78 0.68
C VAL A 50 -10.60 11.61 1.25
N PRO A 51 -11.94 11.56 1.04
CA PRO A 51 -12.80 10.63 1.75
C PRO A 51 -12.10 9.31 1.65
N SER A 52 -11.56 8.82 2.78
CA SER A 52 -10.76 7.62 2.80
C SER A 52 -11.67 6.61 2.16
N GLY A 53 -11.34 6.23 0.91
CA GLY A 53 -12.22 5.41 0.08
C GLY A 53 -12.65 4.29 1.00
N GLU A 54 -13.96 4.18 1.20
CA GLU A 54 -14.62 3.40 2.26
C GLU A 54 -13.69 2.28 2.64
N ILE A 55 -13.07 2.32 3.84
CA ILE A 55 -12.00 1.38 4.18
C ILE A 55 -12.65 0.00 4.07
N ILE A 56 -12.42 -0.66 2.93
CA ILE A 56 -12.91 -2.01 2.69
C ILE A 56 -11.98 -2.83 3.54
N VAL A 57 -12.30 -2.93 4.82
CA VAL A 57 -11.68 -3.90 5.71
C VAL A 57 -12.13 -5.23 5.11
N PRO A 58 -11.22 -5.99 4.46
CA PRO A 58 -11.63 -7.26 3.91
C PRO A 58 -12.11 -8.12 5.08
N GLU A 59 -13.26 -8.75 4.90
CA GLU A 59 -13.81 -9.68 5.87
C GLU A 59 -12.72 -10.71 6.22
N ALA A 60 -12.36 -10.81 7.50
CA ALA A 60 -11.19 -11.59 7.93
C ALA A 60 -11.26 -13.04 7.44
N ASP A 61 -12.47 -13.61 7.38
CA ASP A 61 -12.72 -14.95 6.85
C ASP A 61 -12.35 -15.07 5.36
N LYS A 62 -12.63 -14.04 4.55
CA LYS A 62 -12.23 -14.02 3.13
C LYS A 62 -10.72 -13.93 2.96
N VAL A 63 -10.05 -13.15 3.81
CA VAL A 63 -8.58 -13.06 3.81
C VAL A 63 -7.99 -14.43 4.12
N MET A 64 -8.43 -15.06 5.21
CA MET A 64 -7.95 -16.38 5.62
C MET A 64 -8.25 -17.46 4.58
N ALA A 65 -9.45 -17.46 3.99
CA ALA A 65 -9.81 -18.39 2.93
C ALA A 65 -8.93 -18.21 1.68
N THR A 66 -8.63 -16.97 1.30
CA THR A 66 -7.75 -16.66 0.15
C THR A 66 -6.31 -17.11 0.41
N VAL A 67 -5.79 -16.85 1.61
CA VAL A 67 -4.45 -17.31 2.01
C VAL A 67 -4.39 -18.84 1.96
N ASN A 68 -5.37 -19.51 2.55
CA ASN A 68 -5.45 -20.97 2.54
C ASN A 68 -5.54 -21.55 1.12
N LEU A 69 -6.35 -20.93 0.25
CA LEU A 69 -6.45 -21.31 -1.16
C LEU A 69 -5.10 -21.18 -1.87
N ALA A 70 -4.42 -20.04 -1.69
CA ALA A 70 -3.12 -19.81 -2.32
C ALA A 70 -2.04 -20.78 -1.80
N THR A 71 -2.07 -21.14 -0.52
CA THR A 71 -1.18 -22.17 0.05
C THR A 71 -1.49 -23.55 -0.55
N THR A 72 -2.77 -23.94 -0.59
CA THR A 72 -3.20 -25.22 -1.17
C THR A 72 -2.79 -25.35 -2.64
N ILE A 73 -2.89 -24.28 -3.43
CA ILE A 73 -2.42 -24.27 -4.83
C ILE A 73 -0.90 -24.45 -4.91
N ARG A 74 -0.12 -23.78 -4.04
CA ARG A 74 1.35 -23.93 -4.04
C ARG A 74 1.78 -25.35 -3.67
N GLU A 75 1.11 -25.95 -2.69
CA GLU A 75 1.45 -27.29 -2.21
C GLU A 75 0.96 -28.39 -3.14
N TYR A 76 -0.30 -28.32 -3.58
CA TYR A 76 -0.98 -29.42 -4.27
C TYR A 76 -1.39 -29.12 -5.71
N GLY A 77 -1.14 -27.91 -6.22
CA GLY A 77 -1.53 -27.51 -7.58
C GLY A 77 -0.92 -28.40 -8.66
N HIS A 78 0.24 -29.01 -8.40
CA HIS A 78 0.88 -29.97 -9.30
C HIS A 78 0.03 -31.23 -9.54
N LEU A 79 -0.85 -31.62 -8.61
CA LEU A 79 -1.73 -32.77 -8.77
C LEU A 79 -2.90 -32.50 -9.72
N ALA A 80 -3.34 -31.24 -9.80
CA ALA A 80 -4.41 -30.81 -10.70
C ALA A 80 -3.88 -30.24 -12.02
N ALA A 81 -2.56 -30.15 -12.18
CA ALA A 81 -1.94 -29.61 -13.37
C ALA A 81 -2.03 -30.62 -14.52
N HIS A 82 -2.51 -30.17 -15.68
CA HIS A 82 -2.52 -30.97 -16.89
C HIS A 82 -1.13 -30.98 -17.52
N ILE A 83 -0.28 -31.87 -17.01
CA ILE A 83 1.13 -32.00 -17.41
C ILE A 83 1.37 -33.12 -18.43
N ASP A 84 0.34 -33.88 -18.80
CA ASP A 84 0.45 -34.94 -19.81
C ASP A 84 0.46 -34.31 -21.21
N PRO A 85 1.57 -34.39 -21.96
CA PRO A 85 1.62 -33.87 -23.33
C PRO A 85 0.80 -34.70 -24.33
N LEU A 86 0.32 -35.89 -23.93
CA LEU A 86 -0.43 -36.81 -24.79
C LEU A 86 -1.93 -36.86 -24.47
N GLY A 87 -2.36 -36.31 -23.32
CA GLY A 87 -3.76 -36.26 -22.87
C GLY A 87 -4.09 -37.24 -21.77
#